data_AF-A0A3D2X2D9-F1
#
_entry.id   AF-A0A3D2X2D9-F1
#
_cell.length_a   1.000
_cell.length_b   1.000
_cell.length_c   1.000
_cell.angle_alpha   90.00
_cell.angle_beta   90.00
_cell.angle_gamma   90.00
#
_symmetry.space_group_name_H-M   'P 1'
#
loop_
_entity.id
_entity.type
_entity.pdbx_description
1 polymer ?
#
loop_
_entity_poly.entity_id
_entity_poly.type
_entity_poly.pdbx_seq_one_letter_code
_entity_poly.pdbx_strand_id
1 'polypeptide(L)'
;MLERMEYFELTIYKCCYLILAIEFDDYDNVVSQKDFEQQEILYMHLQQSINHIISNQSGIIDVRMDRDFALLLSSDNENEVNILEEAYSIGDRIIETLSKNSISISIGISEVTCDFEQIGETFLHALDALKYKFNLGTKQLINYEDIKNIKKIESLELTDIQTKINEILLSGNEGLASQFVIKLFEGFEASASKKVVRNTCFMIIMCIQNAINEFSITFEDIFGKEELIWEKLMKFETIYDVKMWLRNVICFTINYINKKKERRGHQLTDEIACYIEEHYREPITVNSIAQALFYNANYLNNYYKAETDTTILDYLTQVRMNKAKKLITHKDNYRIQDISLMVGYKNEAYFRTLFKRWTGLSPKEYKLAASK
;
A
#
# COMPACT_ATOMS: atom_id res chain seq x y z
N MET A 1 47.59 25.03 -13.71
CA MET A 1 46.14 24.86 -13.96
C MET A 1 45.67 25.77 -15.08
N LEU A 2 45.94 27.09 -15.00
CA LEU A 2 45.72 28.06 -16.09
C LEU A 2 46.36 27.63 -17.43
N GLU A 3 47.61 27.14 -17.41
CA GLU A 3 48.29 26.61 -18.61
C GLU A 3 47.58 25.40 -19.24
N ARG A 4 46.85 24.60 -18.45
CA ARG A 4 46.07 23.48 -19.00
C ARG A 4 44.76 23.97 -19.63
N MET A 5 44.18 25.03 -19.09
CA MET A 5 42.92 25.60 -19.61
C MET A 5 43.13 26.31 -20.95
N GLU A 6 44.24 27.05 -21.09
CA GLU A 6 44.67 27.61 -22.38
C GLU A 6 45.00 26.51 -23.40
N TYR A 7 45.61 25.41 -22.96
CA TYR A 7 45.90 24.26 -23.83
C TYR A 7 44.63 23.55 -24.36
N PHE A 8 43.52 23.59 -23.62
CA PHE A 8 42.24 23.00 -24.02
C PHE A 8 41.27 24.01 -24.67
N GLU A 9 41.70 25.25 -24.95
CA GLU A 9 40.86 26.33 -25.52
C GLU A 9 39.58 26.62 -24.69
N LEU A 10 39.62 26.35 -23.38
CA LEU A 10 38.47 26.54 -22.50
C LEU A 10 38.32 28.02 -22.14
N THR A 11 37.23 28.63 -22.59
CA THR A 11 36.89 30.02 -22.23
C THR A 11 36.12 30.03 -20.91
N ILE A 12 36.82 30.11 -19.78
CA ILE A 12 36.21 30.26 -18.45
C ILE A 12 36.38 31.71 -17.98
N TYR A 13 35.27 32.36 -17.65
CA TYR A 13 35.29 33.69 -17.04
C TYR A 13 35.57 33.61 -15.54
N LYS A 14 36.29 34.61 -15.00
CA LYS A 14 36.83 34.56 -13.62
C LYS A 14 35.93 35.15 -12.53
N CYS A 15 34.68 35.51 -12.83
CA CYS A 15 33.83 36.24 -11.88
C CYS A 15 32.88 35.34 -11.09
N CYS A 16 32.01 34.59 -11.77
CA CYS A 16 31.03 33.73 -11.11
C CYS A 16 30.89 32.39 -11.85
N TYR A 17 30.60 31.33 -11.09
CA TYR A 17 30.43 29.97 -11.55
C TYR A 17 29.12 29.38 -11.02
N LEU A 18 28.47 28.57 -11.84
CA LEU A 18 27.27 27.80 -11.48
C LEU A 18 27.31 26.46 -12.20
N ILE A 19 26.73 25.44 -11.58
CA ILE A 19 26.70 24.09 -12.12
C ILE A 19 25.27 23.62 -12.34
N LEU A 20 25.04 23.05 -13.53
CA LEU A 20 23.86 22.25 -13.83
C LEU A 20 24.27 20.78 -13.87
N ALA A 21 23.82 19.98 -12.90
CA ALA A 21 23.92 18.53 -12.96
C ALA A 21 22.68 17.96 -13.67
N ILE A 22 22.88 17.09 -14.65
CA ILE A 22 21.85 16.54 -15.52
C ILE A 22 21.84 15.03 -15.35
N GLU A 23 20.67 14.48 -15.04
CA GLU A 23 20.48 13.04 -14.84
C GLU A 23 19.24 12.57 -15.61
N PHE A 24 19.30 11.35 -16.16
CA PHE A 24 18.10 10.71 -16.70
C PHE A 24 17.10 10.44 -15.58
N ASP A 25 15.81 10.67 -15.87
CA ASP A 25 14.76 10.39 -14.90
C ASP A 25 14.60 8.88 -14.69
N ASP A 26 14.51 8.12 -15.80
CA ASP A 26 14.27 6.67 -15.82
C ASP A 26 15.53 5.88 -16.17
N TYR A 27 16.62 6.11 -15.43
CA TYR A 27 17.89 5.42 -15.69
C TYR A 27 17.74 3.90 -15.59
N ASP A 28 17.03 3.41 -14.57
CA ASP A 28 16.96 1.98 -14.29
C ASP A 28 16.13 1.22 -15.36
N ASN A 29 15.10 1.81 -15.97
CA ASN A 29 14.34 1.11 -17.02
C ASN A 29 14.73 1.49 -18.45
N VAL A 30 15.17 2.72 -18.71
CA VAL A 30 15.49 3.19 -20.08
C VAL A 30 16.96 2.99 -20.43
N VAL A 31 17.87 3.09 -19.45
CA VAL A 31 19.32 3.08 -19.70
C VAL A 31 19.93 1.75 -19.26
N SER A 32 19.70 1.33 -18.02
CA SER A 32 20.39 0.17 -17.41
C SER A 32 20.01 -1.17 -18.04
N GLN A 33 18.82 -1.30 -18.63
CA GLN A 33 18.35 -2.52 -19.31
C GLN A 33 18.89 -2.67 -20.74
N LYS A 34 19.47 -1.60 -21.30
CA LYS A 34 20.06 -1.60 -22.63
C LYS A 34 21.48 -2.17 -22.59
N ASP A 35 21.94 -2.70 -23.72
CA ASP A 35 23.34 -3.07 -23.88
C ASP A 35 24.24 -1.82 -23.87
N PHE A 36 25.54 -2.03 -23.68
CA PHE A 36 26.52 -0.95 -23.57
C PHE A 36 26.51 -0.03 -24.80
N GLU A 37 26.35 -0.58 -26.01
CA GLU A 37 26.34 0.21 -27.25
C GLU A 37 25.14 1.16 -27.31
N GLN A 38 23.95 0.67 -26.94
CA GLN A 38 22.73 1.48 -26.90
C GLN A 38 22.75 2.53 -25.78
N GLN A 39 23.41 2.24 -24.66
CA GLN A 39 23.67 3.23 -23.60
C GLN A 39 24.56 4.35 -24.13
N GLU A 40 25.67 4.02 -24.80
CA GLU A 40 26.58 5.01 -25.40
C GLU A 40 25.88 5.87 -26.46
N ILE A 41 25.01 5.28 -27.29
CA ILE A 41 24.21 6.03 -28.26
C ILE A 41 23.32 7.07 -27.56
N LEU A 42 22.66 6.69 -26.46
CA LEU A 42 21.79 7.60 -25.71
C LEU A 42 22.59 8.77 -25.12
N TYR A 43 23.75 8.47 -24.52
CA TYR A 43 24.64 9.50 -23.98
C TYR A 43 25.22 10.41 -25.07
N MET A 44 25.57 9.87 -26.24
CA MET A 44 25.99 10.68 -27.38
C MET A 44 24.88 11.61 -27.86
N HIS A 45 23.63 11.14 -27.93
CA HIS A 45 22.50 11.99 -28.30
C HIS A 45 22.23 13.10 -27.28
N LEU A 46 22.36 12.80 -25.99
CA LEU A 46 22.25 13.79 -24.92
C LEU A 46 23.34 14.86 -25.08
N GLN A 47 24.61 14.44 -25.24
CA GLN A 47 25.73 15.36 -25.44
C GLN A 47 25.57 16.21 -26.69
N GLN A 48 25.15 15.63 -27.82
CA GLN A 48 24.89 16.38 -29.06
C GLN A 48 23.77 17.42 -28.89
N SER A 49 22.71 17.06 -28.17
CA SER A 49 21.58 17.97 -27.92
C SER A 49 21.99 19.14 -27.04
N ILE A 50 22.75 18.85 -25.98
CA ILE A 50 23.35 19.85 -25.09
C ILE A 50 24.27 20.78 -25.89
N ASN A 51 25.21 20.21 -26.67
CA ASN A 51 26.16 20.98 -27.48
C ASN A 51 25.45 21.88 -28.48
N HIS A 52 24.36 21.43 -29.10
CA HIS A 52 23.56 22.27 -30.00
C HIS A 52 22.89 23.45 -29.28
N ILE A 53 22.51 23.29 -28.01
CA ILE A 53 21.86 24.34 -27.22
C ILE A 53 22.87 25.40 -26.77
N ILE A 54 24.08 24.96 -26.38
CA ILE A 54 25.14 25.81 -25.81
C ILE A 54 26.14 26.33 -26.85
N SER A 55 26.13 25.85 -28.10
CA SER A 55 27.16 26.16 -29.12
C SER A 55 27.38 27.64 -29.41
N ASN A 56 26.40 28.49 -29.10
CA ASN A 56 26.44 29.93 -29.34
C ASN A 56 26.71 30.74 -28.06
N GLN A 57 26.97 30.07 -26.93
CA GLN A 57 27.24 30.69 -25.64
C GLN A 57 28.70 30.46 -25.26
N SER A 58 29.40 31.55 -24.93
CA SER A 58 30.75 31.50 -24.37
C SER A 58 30.66 31.29 -22.86
N GLY A 59 31.67 30.70 -22.23
CA GLY A 59 31.68 30.53 -20.77
C GLY A 59 31.03 29.24 -20.26
N ILE A 60 30.54 28.36 -21.14
CA ILE A 60 29.91 27.08 -20.75
C ILE A 60 30.83 25.91 -21.10
N ILE A 61 30.99 24.98 -20.16
CA ILE A 61 31.74 23.74 -20.36
C ILE A 61 30.85 22.56 -20.03
N ASP A 62 30.73 21.60 -20.96
CA ASP A 62 30.14 20.30 -20.69
C ASP A 62 31.18 19.29 -20.19
N VAL A 63 30.82 18.55 -19.16
CA VAL A 63 31.62 17.44 -18.62
C VAL A 63 30.73 16.22 -18.53
N ARG A 64 31.09 15.17 -19.27
CA ARG A 64 30.51 13.85 -19.09
C ARG A 64 31.20 13.15 -17.93
N MET A 65 30.42 12.74 -16.94
CA MET A 65 30.85 11.80 -15.91
C MET A 65 30.26 10.41 -16.21
N ASP A 66 30.56 9.43 -15.34
CA ASP A 66 30.22 8.03 -15.56
C ASP A 66 28.71 7.81 -15.81
N ARG A 67 27.85 8.46 -15.01
CA ARG A 67 26.37 8.37 -15.14
C ARG A 67 25.69 9.70 -15.38
N ASP A 68 26.33 10.79 -14.97
CA ASP A 68 25.77 12.13 -14.91
C ASP A 68 26.45 13.05 -15.94
N PHE A 69 25.72 14.05 -16.40
CA PHE A 69 26.28 15.15 -17.18
C PHE A 69 26.33 16.40 -16.32
N ALA A 70 27.42 17.16 -16.39
CA ALA A 70 27.55 18.44 -15.70
C ALA A 70 27.81 19.55 -16.72
N LEU A 71 27.11 20.68 -16.57
CA LEU A 71 27.45 21.92 -17.26
C LEU A 71 28.00 22.90 -16.23
N LEU A 72 29.21 23.37 -16.45
CA LEU A 72 29.78 24.51 -15.72
C LEU A 72 29.49 25.77 -16.53
N LEU A 73 28.67 26.66 -15.98
CA LEU A 73 28.46 28.00 -16.49
C LEU A 73 29.43 28.93 -15.77
N SER A 74 30.11 29.77 -16.54
CA SER A 74 30.92 30.87 -16.02
C SER A 74 30.44 32.18 -16.64
N SER A 75 30.41 33.24 -15.84
CA SER A 75 30.03 34.59 -16.29
C SER A 75 31.18 35.56 -16.07
N ASP A 76 31.29 36.53 -16.97
CA ASP A 76 32.20 37.68 -16.87
C ASP A 76 31.63 38.81 -15.99
N ASN A 77 30.39 38.66 -15.54
CA ASN A 77 29.68 39.60 -14.70
C ASN A 77 29.63 39.11 -13.25
N GLU A 78 29.82 40.00 -12.29
CA GLU A 78 29.71 39.69 -10.85
C GLU A 78 28.25 39.56 -10.38
N ASN A 79 27.27 39.82 -11.26
CA ASN A 79 25.86 39.75 -10.91
C ASN A 79 25.33 38.30 -10.92
N GLU A 80 25.19 37.72 -9.72
CA GLU A 80 24.66 36.37 -9.49
C GLU A 80 23.27 36.13 -10.13
N VAL A 81 22.42 37.17 -10.22
CA VAL A 81 21.07 37.03 -10.81
C VAL A 81 21.14 36.68 -12.29
N ASN A 82 22.12 37.24 -13.02
CA ASN A 82 22.22 37.04 -14.46
C ASN A 82 22.64 35.61 -14.81
N ILE A 83 23.61 35.04 -14.07
CA ILE A 83 24.06 33.67 -14.32
C ILE A 83 22.98 32.64 -13.95
N LEU A 84 22.19 32.92 -12.90
CA LEU A 84 21.04 32.09 -12.52
C LEU A 84 19.95 32.12 -13.61
N GLU A 85 19.51 33.30 -14.06
CA GLU A 85 18.52 33.42 -15.13
C GLU A 85 18.95 32.69 -16.42
N GLU A 86 20.24 32.79 -16.78
CA GLU A 86 20.81 32.05 -17.90
C GLU A 86 20.75 30.52 -17.66
N ALA A 87 21.09 30.06 -16.45
CA ALA A 87 21.02 28.66 -16.07
C ALA A 87 19.60 28.08 -16.18
N TYR A 88 18.58 28.80 -15.69
CA TYR A 88 17.17 28.43 -15.83
C TYR A 88 16.79 28.35 -17.31
N SER A 89 17.14 29.37 -18.11
CA SER A 89 16.82 29.40 -19.55
C SER A 89 17.45 28.24 -20.32
N ILE A 90 18.72 27.92 -20.06
CA ILE A 90 19.42 26.80 -20.68
C ILE A 90 18.79 25.48 -20.24
N GLY A 91 18.59 25.28 -18.94
CA GLY A 91 18.05 24.04 -18.41
C GLY A 91 16.64 23.74 -18.93
N ASP A 92 15.75 24.73 -18.98
CA ASP A 92 14.41 24.58 -19.56
C ASP A 92 14.47 24.16 -21.03
N ARG A 93 15.35 24.79 -21.83
CA ARG A 93 15.57 24.43 -23.24
C ARG A 93 16.07 22.99 -23.39
N ILE A 94 16.97 22.53 -22.52
CA ILE A 94 17.50 21.16 -22.54
C ILE A 94 16.35 20.18 -22.22
N ILE A 95 15.59 20.40 -21.15
CA ILE A 95 14.46 19.55 -20.75
C ILE A 95 13.41 19.49 -21.87
N GLU A 96 13.03 20.63 -22.45
CA GLU A 96 12.03 20.69 -23.52
C GLU A 96 12.49 19.95 -24.79
N THR A 97 13.75 20.18 -25.21
CA THR A 97 14.32 19.56 -26.42
C THR A 97 14.43 18.05 -26.29
N LEU A 98 14.92 17.55 -25.15
CA LEU A 98 15.06 16.12 -24.90
C LEU A 98 13.69 15.45 -24.70
N SER A 99 12.74 16.14 -24.07
CA SER A 99 11.37 15.64 -23.89
C SER A 99 10.67 15.39 -25.24
N LYS A 100 10.91 16.23 -26.26
CA LYS A 100 10.38 16.03 -27.63
C LYS A 100 10.92 14.75 -28.27
N ASN A 101 12.13 14.34 -27.89
CA ASN A 101 12.78 13.12 -28.36
C ASN A 101 12.52 11.91 -27.45
N SER A 102 11.50 11.96 -26.59
CA SER A 102 11.15 10.89 -25.63
C SER A 102 12.26 10.55 -24.62
N ILE A 103 13.18 11.49 -24.39
CA ILE A 103 14.19 11.41 -23.34
C ILE A 103 13.71 12.25 -22.16
N SER A 104 13.63 11.65 -20.97
CA SER A 104 13.25 12.33 -19.73
C SER A 104 14.49 12.55 -18.88
N ILE A 105 14.76 13.81 -18.54
CA ILE A 105 15.88 14.23 -17.71
C ILE A 105 15.41 15.24 -16.67
N SER A 106 16.08 15.26 -15.52
CA SER A 106 15.97 16.34 -14.54
C SER A 106 17.32 17.03 -14.37
N ILE A 107 17.29 18.29 -13.97
CA ILE A 107 18.48 19.13 -13.82
C ILE A 107 18.53 19.70 -12.41
N GLY A 108 19.64 19.50 -11.71
CA GLY A 108 19.94 20.15 -10.43
C GLY A 108 20.81 21.37 -10.67
N ILE A 109 20.42 22.51 -10.08
CA ILE A 109 21.17 23.76 -10.12
C ILE A 109 21.87 23.92 -8.77
N SER A 110 23.18 24.19 -8.81
CA SER A 110 23.94 24.57 -7.63
C SER A 110 23.66 26.01 -7.18
N GLU A 111 24.21 26.39 -6.02
CA GLU A 111 24.41 27.80 -5.71
C GLU A 111 25.44 28.45 -6.66
N VAL A 112 25.44 29.79 -6.72
CA VAL A 112 26.47 30.55 -7.44
C VAL A 112 27.70 30.69 -6.53
N THR A 113 28.89 30.46 -7.08
CA THR A 113 30.16 30.71 -6.37
C THR A 113 31.08 31.59 -7.20
N CYS A 114 31.82 32.48 -6.54
CA CYS A 114 32.89 33.28 -7.16
C CYS A 114 34.28 32.66 -6.92
N ASP A 115 34.35 31.58 -6.14
CA ASP A 115 35.60 30.89 -5.81
C ASP A 115 35.74 29.62 -6.65
N PHE A 116 36.76 29.60 -7.51
CA PHE A 116 37.02 28.45 -8.38
C PHE A 116 37.35 27.18 -7.59
N GLU A 117 37.92 27.30 -6.39
CA GLU A 117 38.24 26.14 -5.55
C GLU A 117 36.97 25.44 -5.00
N GLN A 118 35.85 26.15 -4.94
CA GLN A 118 34.57 25.64 -4.44
C GLN A 118 33.76 24.87 -5.49
N ILE A 119 34.14 24.90 -6.77
CA ILE A 119 33.40 24.23 -7.87
C ILE A 119 33.11 22.76 -7.56
N GLY A 120 34.04 22.05 -6.92
CA GLY A 120 33.84 20.66 -6.54
C GLY A 120 32.73 20.47 -5.48
N GLU A 121 32.63 21.37 -4.51
CA GLU A 121 31.56 21.37 -3.50
C GLU A 121 30.23 21.81 -4.12
N THR A 122 30.26 22.87 -4.93
CA THR A 122 29.11 23.37 -5.70
C THR A 122 28.52 22.28 -6.62
N PHE A 123 29.36 21.38 -7.16
CA PHE A 123 28.88 20.22 -7.94
C PHE A 123 28.08 19.24 -7.08
N LEU A 124 28.55 18.97 -5.85
CA LEU A 124 27.82 18.12 -4.91
C LEU A 124 26.46 18.74 -4.53
N HIS A 125 26.37 20.07 -4.44
CA HIS A 125 25.10 20.78 -4.22
C HIS A 125 24.10 20.57 -5.36
N ALA A 126 24.55 20.65 -6.62
CA ALA A 126 23.70 20.33 -7.77
C ALA A 126 23.23 18.86 -7.77
N LEU A 127 24.12 17.91 -7.43
CA LEU A 127 23.75 16.51 -7.26
C LEU A 127 22.78 16.29 -6.09
N ASP A 128 22.96 17.02 -4.99
CA ASP A 128 22.04 16.99 -3.85
C ASP A 128 20.66 17.52 -4.26
N ALA A 129 20.58 18.52 -5.13
CA ALA A 129 19.32 18.99 -5.68
C ALA A 129 18.58 17.94 -6.50
N LEU A 130 19.29 17.19 -7.35
CA LEU A 130 18.70 16.08 -8.10
C LEU A 130 18.08 15.00 -7.21
N LYS A 131 18.55 14.81 -5.97
CA LYS A 131 17.95 13.83 -5.03
C LYS A 131 16.49 14.16 -4.69
N TYR A 132 16.07 15.42 -4.83
CA TYR A 132 14.70 15.87 -4.56
C TYR A 132 13.75 15.62 -5.74
N LYS A 133 14.25 15.20 -6.91
CA LYS A 133 13.40 14.78 -8.05
C LYS A 133 12.42 13.68 -7.67
N PHE A 134 12.80 12.81 -6.73
CA PHE A 134 11.92 11.77 -6.21
C PHE A 134 10.63 12.33 -5.58
N ASN A 135 10.69 13.52 -4.99
CA ASN A 135 9.55 14.19 -4.34
C ASN A 135 8.84 15.17 -5.29
N LEU A 136 9.60 15.92 -6.09
CA LEU A 136 9.09 16.96 -6.98
C LEU A 136 8.58 16.42 -8.32
N GLY A 137 8.98 15.20 -8.70
CA GLY A 137 8.67 14.57 -9.98
C GLY A 137 9.81 14.66 -10.99
N THR A 138 9.56 14.10 -12.17
CA THR A 138 10.50 14.05 -13.30
C THR A 138 10.40 15.30 -14.17
N LYS A 139 11.39 15.53 -15.04
CA LYS A 139 11.46 16.71 -15.94
C LYS A 139 11.46 18.03 -15.19
N GLN A 140 12.15 18.07 -14.06
CA GLN A 140 12.22 19.25 -13.20
C GLN A 140 13.61 19.87 -13.24
N LEU A 141 13.62 21.18 -13.02
CA LEU A 141 14.81 21.96 -12.80
C LEU A 141 14.80 22.41 -11.32
N ILE A 142 15.73 21.89 -10.53
CA ILE A 142 15.69 21.92 -9.07
C ILE A 142 16.85 22.75 -8.56
N ASN A 143 16.56 23.89 -7.94
CA ASN A 143 17.60 24.76 -7.39
C ASN A 143 17.96 24.37 -5.96
N TYR A 144 19.26 24.21 -5.71
CA TYR A 144 19.81 23.90 -4.40
C TYR A 144 19.44 24.94 -3.32
N GLU A 145 19.40 26.23 -3.69
CA GLU A 145 19.02 27.32 -2.77
C GLU A 145 17.60 27.16 -2.21
N ASP A 146 16.68 26.66 -3.04
CA ASP A 146 15.28 26.46 -2.66
C ASP A 146 15.12 25.31 -1.66
N ILE A 147 16.06 24.37 -1.64
CA ILE A 147 15.97 23.13 -0.86
C ILE A 147 16.95 23.05 0.32
N LYS A 148 18.02 23.85 0.35
CA LYS A 148 19.09 23.75 1.37
C LYS A 148 18.59 23.98 2.81
N ASN A 149 17.50 24.74 2.96
CA ASN A 149 16.88 25.06 4.24
C ASN A 149 15.70 24.18 4.61
N ILE A 150 15.39 23.15 3.81
CA ILE A 150 14.30 22.25 4.12
C ILE A 150 14.68 21.46 5.38
N LYS A 151 13.88 21.60 6.44
CA LYS A 151 14.10 20.92 7.71
C LYS A 151 14.20 19.40 7.49
N LYS A 152 15.22 18.79 8.11
CA LYS A 152 15.30 17.33 8.26
C LYS A 152 14.11 16.87 9.09
N ILE A 153 13.41 15.88 8.57
CA ILE A 153 12.13 15.38 9.09
C ILE A 153 12.35 14.72 10.46
N GLU A 154 11.46 15.03 11.41
CA GLU A 154 11.36 14.30 12.68
C GLU A 154 10.96 12.85 12.39
N SER A 155 11.77 11.90 12.87
CA SER A 155 11.51 10.47 12.67
C SER A 155 10.20 10.05 13.32
N LEU A 156 9.25 9.51 12.54
CA LEU A 156 8.10 8.78 13.08
C LEU A 156 8.59 7.57 13.90
N GLU A 157 8.06 7.41 15.11
CA GLU A 157 8.39 6.26 15.96
C GLU A 157 7.72 4.97 15.45
N LEU A 158 8.47 3.86 15.50
CA LEU A 158 8.03 2.53 15.05
C LEU A 158 6.76 2.04 15.77
N THR A 159 6.63 2.36 17.06
CA THR A 159 5.51 1.98 17.91
C THR A 159 4.18 2.59 17.45
N ASP A 160 4.22 3.82 16.95
CA ASP A 160 3.04 4.53 16.45
C ASP A 160 2.56 3.93 15.13
N ILE A 161 3.50 3.59 14.24
CA ILE A 161 3.22 2.94 12.96
C ILE A 161 2.55 1.58 13.18
N GLN A 162 3.12 0.74 14.05
CA GLN A 162 2.58 -0.59 14.33
C GLN A 162 1.16 -0.52 14.90
N THR A 163 0.93 0.34 15.89
CA THR A 163 -0.39 0.54 16.50
C THR A 163 -1.42 0.95 15.46
N LYS A 164 -1.05 1.88 14.55
CA LYS A 164 -1.95 2.37 13.52
C LYS A 164 -2.25 1.33 12.44
N ILE A 165 -1.26 0.55 12.02
CA ILE A 165 -1.46 -0.56 11.07
C ILE A 165 -2.43 -1.59 11.67
N ASN A 166 -2.24 -1.98 12.94
CA ASN A 166 -3.15 -2.90 13.61
C ASN A 166 -4.59 -2.36 13.65
N GLU A 167 -4.78 -1.10 14.01
CA GLU A 167 -6.11 -0.44 14.00
C GLU A 167 -6.78 -0.48 12.62
N ILE A 168 -6.03 -0.17 11.56
CA ILE A 168 -6.54 -0.15 10.17
C ILE A 168 -6.94 -1.56 9.73
N LEU A 169 -6.09 -2.56 9.96
CA LEU A 169 -6.35 -3.94 9.55
C LEU A 169 -7.48 -4.58 10.37
N LEU A 170 -7.61 -4.26 11.66
CA LEU A 170 -8.70 -4.74 12.51
C LEU A 170 -10.04 -4.14 12.13
N SER A 171 -10.09 -2.83 11.91
CA SER A 171 -11.33 -2.11 11.54
C SER A 171 -11.82 -2.45 10.13
N GLY A 172 -10.93 -2.88 9.24
CA GLY A 172 -11.25 -3.22 7.86
C GLY A 172 -11.69 -2.03 7.01
N ASN A 173 -11.40 -0.80 7.44
CA ASN A 173 -11.82 0.43 6.78
C ASN A 173 -10.73 0.95 5.84
N GLU A 174 -10.93 0.81 4.52
CA GLU A 174 -10.00 1.31 3.49
C GLU A 174 -9.81 2.84 3.50
N GLY A 175 -10.79 3.59 4.03
CA GLY A 175 -10.69 5.03 4.21
C GLY A 175 -9.57 5.41 5.18
N LEU A 176 -9.39 4.64 6.26
CA LEU A 176 -8.31 4.86 7.22
C LEU A 176 -6.93 4.57 6.61
N ALA A 177 -6.84 3.60 5.69
CA ALA A 177 -5.60 3.33 4.97
C ALA A 177 -5.16 4.52 4.11
N SER A 178 -6.11 5.15 3.41
CA SER A 178 -5.82 6.33 2.58
C SER A 178 -5.37 7.51 3.43
N GLN A 179 -6.05 7.78 4.55
CA GLN A 179 -5.67 8.85 5.48
C GLN A 179 -4.31 8.60 6.13
N PHE A 180 -3.99 7.35 6.47
CA PHE A 180 -2.72 6.97 7.06
C PHE A 180 -1.56 7.23 6.10
N VAL A 181 -1.66 6.79 4.83
CA VAL A 181 -0.60 7.00 3.84
C VAL A 181 -0.38 8.49 3.56
N ILE A 182 -1.45 9.29 3.48
CA ILE A 182 -1.32 10.74 3.29
C ILE A 182 -0.53 11.34 4.46
N LYS A 183 -0.99 11.13 5.70
CA LYS A 183 -0.34 11.67 6.90
C LYS A 183 1.10 11.19 7.09
N LEU A 184 1.35 9.92 6.81
CA LEU A 184 2.68 9.30 6.90
C LEU A 184 3.69 10.07 6.04
N PHE A 185 3.28 10.45 4.83
CA PHE A 185 4.16 11.11 3.87
C PHE A 185 3.98 12.64 3.79
N GLU A 186 3.02 13.25 4.49
CA GLU A 186 2.94 14.72 4.65
C GLU A 186 4.26 15.28 5.21
N GLY A 187 4.90 14.56 6.14
CA GLY A 187 6.21 14.91 6.65
C GLY A 187 7.36 14.70 5.65
N PHE A 188 7.15 13.94 4.57
CA PHE A 188 8.21 13.52 3.63
C PHE A 188 8.36 14.43 2.42
N GLU A 189 7.31 15.19 2.08
CA GLU A 189 7.18 15.91 0.81
C GLU A 189 8.25 16.96 0.56
N ALA A 190 8.99 17.39 1.58
CA ALA A 190 10.01 18.41 1.43
C ALA A 190 11.44 17.86 1.32
N SER A 191 11.85 16.78 2.03
CA SER A 191 13.29 16.40 2.12
C SER A 191 13.62 14.91 2.22
N ALA A 192 12.64 14.02 2.06
CA ALA A 192 12.92 12.60 2.19
C ALA A 192 13.66 12.05 0.96
N SER A 193 14.83 11.44 1.18
CA SER A 193 15.53 10.71 0.11
C SER A 193 14.80 9.42 -0.26
N LYS A 194 14.99 8.94 -1.50
CA LYS A 194 14.49 7.63 -1.98
C LYS A 194 14.81 6.49 -1.01
N LYS A 195 15.99 6.52 -0.39
CA LYS A 195 16.43 5.53 0.62
C LYS A 195 15.56 5.59 1.89
N VAL A 196 15.29 6.79 2.40
CA VAL A 196 14.46 6.97 3.62
C VAL A 196 13.03 6.49 3.34
N VAL A 197 12.45 6.86 2.21
CA VAL A 197 11.11 6.41 1.79
C VAL A 197 11.02 4.89 1.69
N ARG A 198 11.99 4.25 1.01
CA ARG A 198 12.05 2.78 0.89
C ARG A 198 12.19 2.10 2.25
N ASN A 199 13.03 2.60 3.14
CA ASN A 199 13.18 2.07 4.50
C ASN A 199 11.87 2.17 5.28
N THR A 200 11.14 3.29 5.16
CA THR A 200 9.81 3.45 5.78
C THR A 200 8.81 2.45 5.25
N CYS A 201 8.76 2.24 3.93
CA CYS A 201 7.93 1.18 3.34
C CYS A 201 8.31 -0.21 3.86
N PHE A 202 9.60 -0.49 4.02
CA PHE A 202 10.06 -1.75 4.58
C PHE A 202 9.52 -1.97 6.00
N MET A 203 9.66 -0.97 6.87
CA MET A 203 9.13 -1.03 8.23
C MET A 203 7.62 -1.27 8.26
N ILE A 204 6.86 -0.62 7.39
CA ILE A 204 5.40 -0.79 7.31
C ILE A 204 5.03 -2.18 6.82
N ILE A 205 5.74 -2.72 5.83
CA ILE A 205 5.52 -4.10 5.37
C ILE A 205 5.79 -5.08 6.50
N MET A 206 6.85 -4.89 7.29
CA MET A 206 7.12 -5.73 8.47
C MET A 206 5.99 -5.63 9.51
N CYS A 207 5.43 -4.44 9.75
CA CYS A 207 4.27 -4.28 10.62
C CYS A 207 3.03 -5.01 10.07
N ILE A 208 2.78 -4.93 8.76
CA ILE A 208 1.69 -5.66 8.11
C ILE A 208 1.90 -7.17 8.26
N GLN A 209 3.09 -7.68 7.99
CA GLN A 209 3.45 -9.11 8.16
C GLN A 209 3.19 -9.58 9.59
N ASN A 210 3.63 -8.81 10.59
CA ASN A 210 3.37 -9.13 11.99
C ASN A 210 1.87 -9.14 12.32
N ALA A 211 1.11 -8.17 11.80
CA ALA A 211 -0.32 -8.06 12.05
C ALA A 211 -1.12 -9.20 11.38
N ILE A 212 -0.80 -9.59 10.14
CA ILE A 212 -1.51 -10.67 9.44
C ILE A 212 -1.26 -12.04 10.06
N ASN A 213 -0.11 -12.25 10.71
CA ASN A 213 0.20 -13.47 11.43
C ASN A 213 -0.80 -13.74 12.58
N GLU A 214 -1.34 -12.69 13.22
CA GLU A 214 -2.40 -12.83 14.25
C GLU A 214 -3.69 -13.43 13.68
N PHE A 215 -3.95 -13.28 12.37
CA PHE A 215 -5.06 -13.89 11.66
C PHE A 215 -4.73 -15.26 11.06
N SER A 216 -3.55 -15.82 11.39
CA SER A 216 -2.98 -17.03 10.78
C SER A 216 -2.90 -16.92 9.25
N ILE A 217 -2.62 -15.72 8.74
CA ILE A 217 -2.44 -15.43 7.31
C ILE A 217 -0.95 -15.18 7.09
N THR A 218 -0.37 -15.81 6.08
CA THR A 218 1.01 -15.55 5.67
C THR A 218 1.06 -14.41 4.66
N PHE A 219 2.21 -13.77 4.52
CA PHE A 219 2.39 -12.73 3.51
C PHE A 219 2.22 -13.29 2.08
N GLU A 220 2.71 -14.52 1.87
CA GLU A 220 2.60 -15.23 0.59
C GLU A 220 1.14 -15.51 0.20
N ASP A 221 0.25 -15.74 1.16
CA ASP A 221 -1.19 -15.93 0.89
C ASP A 221 -1.82 -14.72 0.20
N ILE A 222 -1.33 -13.51 0.50
CA ILE A 222 -1.89 -12.24 0.01
C ILE A 222 -1.16 -11.79 -1.26
N PHE A 223 0.16 -11.79 -1.23
CA PHE A 223 1.00 -11.13 -2.24
C PHE A 223 1.80 -12.09 -3.12
N GLY A 224 1.78 -13.38 -2.82
CA GLY A 224 2.68 -14.36 -3.43
C GLY A 224 4.12 -14.16 -2.96
N LYS A 225 5.07 -14.43 -3.85
CA LYS A 225 6.51 -14.38 -3.53
C LYS A 225 6.94 -13.00 -3.02
N GLU A 226 7.64 -12.98 -1.88
CA GLU A 226 8.09 -11.74 -1.24
C GLU A 226 8.95 -10.87 -2.15
N GLU A 227 9.77 -11.48 -3.01
CA GLU A 227 10.68 -10.77 -3.90
C GLU A 227 9.93 -9.81 -4.84
N LEU A 228 8.70 -10.16 -5.28
CA LEU A 228 7.92 -9.34 -6.23
C LEU A 228 7.50 -7.99 -5.64
N ILE A 229 7.21 -7.94 -4.35
CA ILE A 229 6.85 -6.72 -3.62
C ILE A 229 8.07 -5.78 -3.56
N TRP A 230 9.24 -6.32 -3.25
CA TRP A 230 10.47 -5.56 -3.14
C TRP A 230 10.99 -5.09 -4.49
N GLU A 231 10.97 -5.96 -5.51
CA GLU A 231 11.32 -5.60 -6.88
C GLU A 231 10.48 -4.42 -7.38
N LYS A 232 9.18 -4.43 -7.08
CA LYS A 232 8.28 -3.33 -7.46
C LYS A 232 8.60 -2.04 -6.71
N LEU A 233 8.81 -2.10 -5.39
CA LEU A 233 9.19 -0.93 -4.58
C LEU A 233 10.51 -0.30 -5.06
N MET A 234 11.47 -1.13 -5.46
CA MET A 234 12.77 -0.66 -5.93
C MET A 234 12.69 0.04 -7.28
N LYS A 235 11.70 -0.26 -8.13
CA LYS A 235 11.51 0.37 -9.44
C LYS A 235 10.80 1.72 -9.42
N PHE A 236 10.14 2.10 -8.32
CA PHE A 236 9.44 3.38 -8.27
C PHE A 236 10.41 4.56 -8.24
N GLU A 237 10.07 5.60 -9.01
CA GLU A 237 10.89 6.80 -9.18
C GLU A 237 10.27 8.05 -8.57
N THR A 238 8.97 8.01 -8.24
CA THR A 238 8.29 9.11 -7.57
C THR A 238 7.71 8.67 -6.23
N ILE A 239 7.67 9.59 -5.28
CA ILE A 239 6.98 9.38 -4.00
C ILE A 239 5.49 9.13 -4.22
N TYR A 240 4.89 9.72 -5.26
CA TYR A 240 3.49 9.51 -5.61
C TYR A 240 3.21 8.04 -5.92
N ASP A 241 4.04 7.40 -6.74
CA ASP A 241 3.90 5.98 -7.08
C ASP A 241 4.03 5.10 -5.84
N VAL A 242 4.97 5.43 -4.95
CA VAL A 242 5.15 4.74 -3.67
C VAL A 242 3.93 4.89 -2.77
N LYS A 243 3.35 6.10 -2.66
CA LYS A 243 2.12 6.36 -1.88
C LYS A 243 0.96 5.51 -2.40
N MET A 244 0.73 5.54 -3.71
CA MET A 244 -0.35 4.76 -4.34
C MET A 244 -0.16 3.27 -4.16
N TRP A 245 1.07 2.78 -4.34
CA TRP A 245 1.41 1.39 -4.13
C TRP A 245 1.20 0.95 -2.68
N LEU A 246 1.71 1.71 -1.71
CA LEU A 246 1.59 1.37 -0.29
C LEU A 246 0.13 1.35 0.16
N ARG A 247 -0.67 2.32 -0.30
CA ARG A 247 -2.12 2.33 -0.08
C ARG A 247 -2.75 1.03 -0.60
N ASN A 248 -2.41 0.64 -1.83
CA ASN A 248 -2.96 -0.57 -2.43
C ASN A 248 -2.54 -1.84 -1.67
N VAL A 249 -1.30 -1.93 -1.18
CA VAL A 249 -0.83 -3.04 -0.32
C VAL A 249 -1.71 -3.16 0.93
N ILE A 250 -1.97 -2.05 1.62
CA ILE A 250 -2.82 -2.05 2.82
C ILE A 250 -4.27 -2.44 2.46
N CYS A 251 -4.85 -1.86 1.41
CA CYS A 251 -6.21 -2.19 0.96
C CYS A 251 -6.35 -3.67 0.54
N PHE A 252 -5.38 -4.24 -0.17
CA PHE A 252 -5.40 -5.66 -0.51
C PHE A 252 -5.35 -6.55 0.74
N THR A 253 -4.53 -6.17 1.72
CA THR A 253 -4.47 -6.87 3.02
C THR A 253 -5.83 -6.85 3.72
N ILE A 254 -6.46 -5.68 3.84
CA ILE A 254 -7.80 -5.52 4.42
C ILE A 254 -8.81 -6.45 3.74
N ASN A 255 -8.85 -6.42 2.41
CA ASN A 255 -9.78 -7.22 1.62
C ASN A 255 -9.57 -8.72 1.81
N TYR A 256 -8.32 -9.17 1.91
CA TYR A 256 -8.01 -10.57 2.15
C TYR A 256 -8.44 -11.02 3.56
N ILE A 257 -8.16 -10.20 4.58
CA ILE A 257 -8.61 -10.45 5.96
C ILE A 257 -10.14 -10.53 6.00
N ASN A 258 -10.85 -9.59 5.37
CA ASN A 258 -12.32 -9.57 5.37
C ASN A 258 -12.91 -10.82 4.69
N LYS A 259 -12.39 -11.21 3.51
CA LYS A 259 -12.81 -12.46 2.84
C LYS A 259 -12.55 -13.71 3.70
N LYS A 260 -11.43 -13.75 4.42
CA LYS A 260 -11.13 -14.88 5.33
C LYS A 260 -12.06 -14.89 6.53
N LYS A 261 -12.41 -13.72 7.09
CA LYS A 261 -13.40 -13.57 8.16
C LYS A 261 -14.79 -14.04 7.69
N GLU A 262 -15.25 -13.63 6.51
CA GLU A 262 -16.52 -14.09 5.92
C GLU A 262 -16.57 -15.61 5.73
N ARG A 263 -15.51 -16.21 5.18
CA ARG A 263 -15.42 -17.67 5.01
C ARG A 263 -15.46 -18.42 6.33
N ARG A 264 -14.70 -17.97 7.34
CA ARG A 264 -14.74 -18.56 8.69
C ARG A 264 -16.11 -18.39 9.33
N GLY A 265 -16.77 -17.27 9.07
CA GLY A 265 -18.13 -17.04 9.53
C GLY A 265 -19.09 -18.11 9.00
N HIS A 266 -19.17 -18.25 7.68
CA HIS A 266 -20.03 -19.29 7.08
C HIS A 266 -19.72 -20.69 7.62
N GLN A 267 -18.44 -21.05 7.78
CA GLN A 267 -18.04 -22.32 8.40
C GLN A 267 -18.54 -22.48 9.83
N LEU A 268 -18.43 -21.44 10.67
CA LEU A 268 -18.91 -21.49 12.06
C LEU A 268 -20.45 -21.65 12.12
N THR A 269 -21.17 -21.01 11.20
CA THR A 269 -22.62 -21.16 11.09
C THR A 269 -23.01 -22.59 10.72
N ASP A 270 -22.29 -23.20 9.77
CA ASP A 270 -22.49 -24.59 9.37
C ASP A 270 -22.13 -25.58 10.49
N GLU A 271 -21.05 -25.34 11.23
CA GLU A 271 -20.66 -26.15 12.40
C GLU A 271 -21.71 -26.12 13.51
N ILE A 272 -22.27 -24.95 13.81
CA ILE A 272 -23.38 -24.80 14.76
C ILE A 272 -24.62 -25.57 14.26
N ALA A 273 -24.96 -25.43 12.98
CA ALA A 273 -26.11 -26.11 12.39
C ALA A 273 -25.95 -27.63 12.42
N CYS A 274 -24.76 -28.14 12.07
CA CYS A 274 -24.42 -29.55 12.10
C CYS A 274 -24.51 -30.12 13.53
N TYR A 275 -23.89 -29.44 14.50
CA TYR A 275 -23.95 -29.85 15.91
C TYR A 275 -25.39 -29.96 16.41
N ILE A 276 -26.24 -28.98 16.07
CA ILE A 276 -27.66 -28.98 16.44
C ILE A 276 -28.41 -30.13 15.77
N GLU A 277 -28.21 -30.37 14.48
CA GLU A 277 -28.88 -31.47 13.76
C GLU A 277 -28.50 -32.86 14.30
N GLU A 278 -27.28 -33.03 14.80
CA GLU A 278 -26.84 -34.27 15.43
C GLU A 278 -27.37 -34.43 16.86
N HIS A 279 -27.36 -33.35 17.66
CA HIS A 279 -27.63 -33.40 19.10
C HIS A 279 -29.00 -32.83 19.50
N TYR A 280 -29.91 -32.53 18.56
CA TYR A 280 -31.20 -31.86 18.86
C TYR A 280 -32.05 -32.60 19.91
N ARG A 281 -31.87 -33.91 20.07
CA ARG A 281 -32.61 -34.75 21.04
C ARG A 281 -32.14 -34.56 22.48
N GLU A 282 -30.95 -34.01 22.66
CA GLU A 282 -30.29 -33.86 23.95
C GLU A 282 -30.66 -32.52 24.60
N PRO A 283 -30.46 -32.36 25.93
CA PRO A 283 -30.66 -31.08 26.62
C PRO A 283 -29.52 -30.09 26.32
N ILE A 284 -29.31 -29.77 25.04
CA ILE A 284 -28.27 -28.84 24.61
C ILE A 284 -28.62 -27.39 25.01
N THR A 285 -27.59 -26.63 25.35
CA THR A 285 -27.64 -25.21 25.68
C THR A 285 -26.64 -24.46 24.80
N VAL A 286 -26.77 -23.13 24.70
CA VAL A 286 -25.75 -22.31 24.01
C VAL A 286 -24.36 -22.56 24.61
N ASN A 287 -24.27 -22.72 25.94
CA ASN A 287 -23.00 -23.03 26.62
C ASN A 287 -22.41 -24.38 26.18
N SER A 288 -23.23 -25.42 26.01
CA SER A 288 -22.71 -26.73 25.60
C SER A 288 -22.23 -26.73 24.15
N ILE A 289 -22.92 -26.03 23.26
CA ILE A 289 -22.51 -25.88 21.85
C ILE A 289 -21.21 -25.08 21.79
N ALA A 290 -21.13 -23.98 22.54
CA ALA A 290 -19.93 -23.16 22.60
C ALA A 290 -18.73 -23.93 23.16
N GLN A 291 -18.92 -24.75 24.20
CA GLN A 291 -17.86 -25.62 24.71
C GLN A 291 -17.40 -26.67 23.68
N ALA A 292 -18.33 -27.31 22.98
CA ALA A 292 -18.01 -28.32 21.96
C ALA A 292 -17.25 -27.75 20.76
N LEU A 293 -17.52 -26.49 20.41
CA LEU A 293 -16.87 -25.77 19.32
C LEU A 293 -15.70 -24.88 19.80
N PHE A 294 -15.32 -24.95 21.08
CA PHE A 294 -14.23 -24.16 21.68
C PHE A 294 -14.41 -22.62 21.61
N TYR A 295 -15.65 -22.13 21.73
CA TYR A 295 -16.02 -20.71 21.76
C TYR A 295 -16.64 -20.25 23.09
N ASN A 296 -16.72 -18.93 23.28
CA ASN A 296 -17.52 -18.32 24.34
C ASN A 296 -19.01 -18.28 23.93
N ALA A 297 -19.92 -18.66 24.82
CA ALA A 297 -21.35 -18.72 24.56
C ALA A 297 -21.99 -17.37 24.17
N ASN A 298 -21.55 -16.27 24.80
CA ASN A 298 -22.05 -14.93 24.49
C ASN A 298 -21.61 -14.50 23.08
N TYR A 299 -20.35 -14.78 22.73
CA TYR A 299 -19.84 -14.55 21.38
C TYR A 299 -20.61 -15.38 20.35
N LEU A 300 -20.75 -16.68 20.59
CA LEU A 300 -21.38 -17.61 19.65
C LEU A 300 -22.84 -17.23 19.37
N ASN A 301 -23.60 -16.85 20.39
CA ASN A 301 -25.01 -16.46 20.22
C ASN A 301 -25.19 -15.12 19.51
N ASN A 302 -24.33 -14.14 19.81
CA ASN A 302 -24.36 -12.83 19.13
C ASN A 302 -23.92 -12.97 17.67
N TYR A 303 -22.89 -13.77 17.42
CA TYR A 303 -22.40 -14.10 16.09
C TYR A 303 -23.49 -14.76 15.25
N TYR A 304 -24.07 -15.87 15.72
CA TYR A 304 -25.08 -16.62 14.97
C TYR A 304 -26.33 -15.76 14.68
N LYS A 305 -26.76 -14.94 15.65
CA LYS A 305 -27.88 -14.01 15.45
C LYS A 305 -27.60 -12.93 14.42
N ALA A 306 -26.38 -12.40 14.38
CA ALA A 306 -25.98 -11.37 13.41
C ALA A 306 -25.94 -11.92 11.98
N GLU A 307 -25.61 -13.21 11.82
CA GLU A 307 -25.47 -13.86 10.52
C GLU A 307 -26.78 -14.44 9.97
N THR A 308 -27.63 -15.00 10.85
CA THR A 308 -28.84 -15.73 10.41
C THR A 308 -30.15 -15.05 10.80
N ASP A 309 -30.10 -13.86 11.42
CA ASP A 309 -31.23 -13.14 12.02
C ASP A 309 -32.03 -13.93 13.08
N THR A 310 -31.52 -15.08 13.54
CA THR A 310 -32.18 -15.96 14.52
C THR A 310 -31.23 -16.40 15.61
N THR A 311 -31.71 -16.64 16.82
CA THR A 311 -30.83 -17.18 17.88
C THR A 311 -30.56 -18.68 17.69
N ILE A 312 -29.49 -19.17 18.30
CA ILE A 312 -29.14 -20.60 18.32
C ILE A 312 -30.30 -21.44 18.91
N LEU A 313 -30.99 -20.92 19.94
CA LEU A 313 -32.12 -21.61 20.57
C LEU A 313 -33.39 -21.59 19.70
N ASP A 314 -33.60 -20.55 18.91
CA ASP A 314 -34.69 -20.50 17.94
C ASP A 314 -34.46 -21.52 16.83
N TYR A 315 -33.22 -21.62 16.33
CA TYR A 315 -32.84 -22.61 15.34
C TYR A 315 -32.99 -24.05 15.87
N LEU A 316 -32.53 -24.34 17.09
CA LEU A 316 -32.78 -25.63 17.75
C LEU A 316 -34.28 -25.94 17.84
N THR A 317 -35.09 -24.94 18.21
CA THR A 317 -36.55 -25.10 18.28
C THR A 317 -37.11 -25.43 16.89
N GLN A 318 -36.68 -24.74 15.84
CA GLN A 318 -37.08 -25.00 14.47
C GLN A 318 -36.73 -26.44 14.04
N VAL A 319 -35.49 -26.90 14.31
CA VAL A 319 -35.05 -28.28 14.02
C VAL A 319 -35.96 -29.29 14.73
N ARG A 320 -36.18 -29.12 16.04
CA ARG A 320 -37.07 -29.99 16.84
C ARG A 320 -38.49 -30.03 16.30
N MET A 321 -39.06 -28.87 15.95
CA MET A 321 -40.42 -28.80 15.40
C MET A 321 -40.52 -29.48 14.03
N ASN A 322 -39.51 -29.32 13.18
CA ASN A 322 -39.47 -29.97 11.88
C ASN A 322 -39.36 -31.50 12.01
N LYS A 323 -38.54 -32.00 12.94
CA LYS A 323 -38.45 -33.45 13.23
C LYS A 323 -39.77 -33.96 13.84
N ALA A 324 -40.41 -33.19 14.72
CA ALA A 324 -41.70 -33.54 15.30
C ALA A 324 -42.81 -33.65 14.26
N LYS A 325 -42.89 -32.71 13.31
CA LYS A 325 -43.84 -32.79 12.17
C LYS A 325 -43.68 -34.11 11.42
N LYS A 326 -42.44 -34.49 11.09
CA LYS A 326 -42.12 -35.75 10.39
C LYS A 326 -42.54 -36.99 11.20
N LEU A 327 -42.32 -36.98 12.53
CA LEU A 327 -42.70 -38.09 13.40
C LEU A 327 -44.23 -38.20 13.58
N ILE A 328 -44.95 -37.08 13.63
CA ILE A 328 -46.41 -37.07 13.77
C ILE A 328 -47.09 -37.68 12.55
N THR A 329 -46.54 -37.46 11.35
CA THR A 329 -47.04 -38.00 10.08
C THR A 329 -46.41 -39.33 9.69
N HIS A 330 -45.56 -39.91 10.55
CA HIS A 330 -44.91 -41.19 10.29
C HIS A 330 -45.90 -42.36 10.36
N LYS A 331 -45.65 -43.42 9.59
CA LYS A 331 -46.53 -44.60 9.48
C LYS A 331 -46.70 -45.36 10.79
N ASP A 332 -45.70 -45.34 11.66
CA ASP A 332 -45.69 -46.06 12.94
C ASP A 332 -46.63 -45.46 14.00
N ASN A 333 -47.25 -44.31 13.71
CA ASN A 333 -48.33 -43.74 14.51
C ASN A 333 -47.98 -43.47 15.99
N TYR A 334 -46.76 -42.99 16.27
CA TYR A 334 -46.27 -42.73 17.63
C TYR A 334 -47.22 -41.86 18.47
N ARG A 335 -47.22 -42.09 19.80
CA ARG A 335 -47.99 -41.26 20.74
C ARG A 335 -47.32 -39.90 20.88
N ILE A 336 -48.11 -38.84 21.08
CA ILE A 336 -47.60 -37.46 21.20
C ILE A 336 -46.59 -37.32 22.34
N GLN A 337 -46.78 -38.06 23.44
CA GLN A 337 -45.85 -38.13 24.55
C GLN A 337 -44.47 -38.66 24.10
N ASP A 338 -44.45 -39.77 23.36
CA ASP A 338 -43.21 -40.37 22.87
C ASP A 338 -42.48 -39.45 21.88
N ILE A 339 -43.24 -38.82 20.97
CA ILE A 339 -42.68 -37.84 20.03
C ILE A 339 -42.03 -36.68 20.78
N SER A 340 -42.65 -36.18 21.84
CA SER A 340 -42.09 -35.08 22.64
C SER A 340 -40.71 -35.44 23.21
N LEU A 341 -40.56 -36.68 23.70
CA LEU A 341 -39.29 -37.21 24.21
C LEU A 341 -38.27 -37.42 23.08
N MET A 342 -38.69 -38.00 21.95
CA MET A 342 -37.83 -38.28 20.79
C MET A 342 -37.23 -37.02 20.15
N VAL A 343 -37.87 -35.86 20.33
CA VAL A 343 -37.35 -34.57 19.83
C VAL A 343 -36.73 -33.70 20.94
N GLY A 344 -36.54 -34.24 22.14
CA GLY A 344 -35.76 -33.60 23.20
C GLY A 344 -36.55 -32.72 24.19
N TYR A 345 -37.88 -32.84 24.25
CA TYR A 345 -38.69 -32.21 25.29
C TYR A 345 -39.10 -33.21 26.38
N LYS A 346 -38.75 -32.90 27.63
CA LYS A 346 -39.15 -33.71 28.80
C LYS A 346 -40.62 -33.52 29.20
N ASN A 347 -41.20 -32.36 28.86
CA ASN A 347 -42.56 -31.99 29.26
C ASN A 347 -43.46 -31.91 28.01
N GLU A 348 -44.40 -32.85 27.90
CA GLU A 348 -45.35 -32.93 26.78
C GLU A 348 -46.26 -31.69 26.69
N ALA A 349 -46.71 -31.14 27.82
CA ALA A 349 -47.58 -29.97 27.83
C ALA A 349 -46.86 -28.74 27.25
N TYR A 350 -45.58 -28.56 27.61
CA TYR A 350 -44.74 -27.52 27.02
C TYR A 350 -44.54 -27.72 25.51
N PHE A 351 -44.23 -28.94 25.09
CA PHE A 351 -44.11 -29.29 23.68
C PHE A 351 -45.39 -28.98 22.89
N ARG A 352 -46.57 -29.34 23.41
CA ARG A 352 -47.87 -29.07 22.74
C ARG A 352 -48.10 -27.58 22.52
N THR A 353 -47.83 -26.76 23.53
CA THR A 353 -47.96 -25.30 23.44
C THR A 353 -46.98 -24.73 22.40
N LEU A 354 -45.73 -25.17 22.43
CA LEU A 354 -44.70 -24.71 21.51
C LEU A 354 -44.96 -25.15 20.06
N PHE A 355 -45.40 -26.39 19.87
CA PHE A 355 -45.77 -26.93 18.56
C PHE A 355 -46.98 -26.19 17.96
N LYS A 356 -48.01 -25.91 18.77
CA LYS A 356 -49.15 -25.09 18.31
C LYS A 356 -48.72 -23.68 17.94
N ARG A 357 -47.85 -23.06 18.73
CA ARG A 357 -47.29 -21.74 18.41
C ARG A 357 -46.51 -21.74 17.10
N TRP A 358 -45.73 -22.79 16.84
CA TRP A 358 -44.87 -22.87 15.65
C TRP A 358 -45.62 -23.27 14.37
N THR A 359 -46.71 -24.02 14.50
CA THR A 359 -47.41 -24.62 13.34
C THR A 359 -48.82 -24.10 13.14
N GLY A 360 -49.38 -23.36 14.10
CA GLY A 360 -50.78 -22.95 14.14
C GLY A 360 -51.74 -24.06 14.63
N LEU A 361 -51.30 -25.32 14.69
CA LEU A 361 -52.13 -26.48 15.02
C LEU A 361 -51.54 -27.24 16.22
N SER A 362 -52.40 -27.77 17.09
CA SER A 362 -51.94 -28.74 18.08
C SER A 362 -51.41 -30.02 17.40
N PRO A 363 -50.52 -30.79 18.05
CA PRO A 363 -50.02 -32.04 17.46
C PRO A 363 -51.12 -33.02 17.01
N LYS A 364 -52.26 -33.05 17.72
CA LYS A 364 -53.42 -33.87 17.34
C LYS A 364 -54.13 -33.34 16.09
N GLU A 365 -54.37 -32.03 16.03
CA GLU A 365 -54.97 -31.38 14.85
C GLU A 365 -54.07 -31.52 13.63
N TYR A 366 -52.75 -31.36 13.80
CA TYR A 366 -51.75 -31.54 12.75
C TYR A 366 -51.77 -32.97 12.19
N LYS A 367 -51.88 -33.98 13.07
CA LYS A 367 -52.00 -35.39 12.69
C LYS A 367 -53.26 -35.66 11.86
N LEU A 368 -54.40 -35.16 12.32
CA LEU A 368 -55.68 -35.30 11.62
C LEU A 368 -55.67 -34.59 10.25
N ALA A 369 -55.05 -33.41 10.18
CA ALA A 369 -54.94 -32.64 8.95
C ALA A 369 -54.02 -33.31 7.91
N ALA A 370 -52.98 -34.01 8.35
CA ALA A 370 -52.04 -34.72 7.47
C ALA A 370 -52.48 -36.14 7.10
N SER A 371 -53.50 -36.69 7.78
CA SER A 371 -54.14 -37.97 7.46
C SER A 371 -55.34 -37.84 6.51
N LYS A 372 -55.67 -36.61 6.10
CA LYS A 372 -56.55 -36.31 4.97
C LYS A 372 -55.69 -36.10 3.73
#